data_AF-A0A2A5VKR3-F1
#
_entry.id   AF-A0A2A5VKR3-F1
#
_cell.length_a   1.000
_cell.length_b   1.000
_cell.length_c   1.000
_cell.angle_alpha   90.00
_cell.angle_beta   90.00
_cell.angle_gamma   90.00
#
_symmetry.space_group_name_H-M   'P 1'
#
loop_
_entity.id
_entity.type
_entity.pdbx_description
1 polymer ?
#
loop_
_entity_poly.entity_id
_entity_poly.type
_entity_poly.pdbx_seq_one_letter_code
_entity_poly.pdbx_strand_id
1 'polypeptide(L)'
;MPVIPQPTGVHARSRRRLSASSLVTWERCKRDWFLTRRLGIRVATHPEMLLGHIVEEAATAIWMERPHHSDGMDEGATQWAPGEEGKHMEINCLDSLNDWLRSLMRPIVDKMIDQLNAAWSDCLWKADGRSASEVKREKLNSMVKNAIKLQMGEAKACLEANGGPHLEAFREGGDPFGTPSPCWDTGAGEGWLDSGEPCSWWEAWEIARPWAKDPRIVSAQRLFHPDGWAAGELDVANRWRGEIHIIDIKANRGTGRNHSGVAHQLRFYQWLWNETRTHPKKPENRVEEGIVTEAKSWHLADGFIHKADLIDDLKAESLRLKSIQDEMASTSLDDLYLDATESSADGNLGCEICHGLKTCDYPRGGQEQPLHSLIPDLEIKPAGSPYSAIADLPSRVTVKGALHGHWGPMPNHYGDHVIGAAITAGDKTAVIEEMGLNQFPTLHGYEGNVVVVNAAPGQWRGMIRLYLDSDSQILKEEDAAGLEIDRMGLIPTRANVSGVVISRGANSGTNAKGKDWSMSTAHIWDGTALTEVVAFGRGRSESFDNLQVGDHVRFMAAEIGWREGTPQLRIDPRNTRMTIENQPPDLD
;
A
#
# COMPACT_ATOMS: atom_id res chain seq x y z
N MET A 1 10.95 -6.76 -10.35
CA MET A 1 11.58 -6.64 -9.01
C MET A 1 12.61 -7.76 -8.87
N PRO A 2 13.68 -7.66 -8.07
CA PRO A 2 14.30 -8.86 -7.52
C PRO A 2 13.23 -9.56 -6.67
N VAL A 3 12.37 -10.35 -7.34
CA VAL A 3 11.06 -10.75 -6.82
C VAL A 3 11.28 -11.89 -5.85
N ILE A 4 11.16 -11.58 -4.57
CA ILE A 4 10.76 -12.57 -3.59
C ILE A 4 9.25 -12.75 -3.77
N PRO A 5 8.72 -13.98 -3.96
CA PRO A 5 7.29 -14.19 -4.04
C PRO A 5 6.60 -13.60 -2.83
N GLN A 6 5.43 -12.98 -3.02
CA GLN A 6 4.61 -12.46 -1.92
C GLN A 6 4.50 -13.55 -0.84
N PRO A 7 4.92 -13.25 0.41
CA PRO A 7 4.73 -14.17 1.52
C PRO A 7 3.24 -14.50 1.62
N THR A 8 2.89 -15.77 1.80
CA THR A 8 1.53 -16.16 2.17
C THR A 8 1.30 -15.93 3.66
N GLY A 9 0.07 -15.67 4.09
CA GLY A 9 -0.28 -15.51 5.51
C GLY A 9 -0.48 -14.07 5.96
N VAL A 10 -0.32 -13.81 7.25
CA VAL A 10 -0.72 -12.56 7.93
C VAL A 10 -0.24 -11.34 7.19
N HIS A 11 1.04 -11.29 6.84
CA HIS A 11 1.60 -10.12 6.20
C HIS A 11 1.30 -10.02 4.69
N ALA A 12 0.65 -11.01 4.06
CA ALA A 12 0.36 -10.99 2.62
C ALA A 12 -0.58 -9.82 2.26
N ARG A 13 -1.64 -9.62 3.05
CA ARG A 13 -2.72 -8.65 2.81
C ARG A 13 -2.90 -7.63 3.94
N SER A 14 -2.01 -7.68 4.93
CA SER A 14 -2.19 -6.95 6.17
C SER A 14 -1.76 -5.49 6.13
N ARG A 15 -2.60 -4.64 6.74
CA ARG A 15 -2.27 -3.25 7.10
C ARG A 15 -1.26 -3.16 8.27
N ARG A 16 -0.93 -4.27 8.93
CA ARG A 16 0.12 -4.41 9.96
C ARG A 16 1.52 -4.60 9.36
N ARG A 17 1.63 -4.91 8.07
CA ARG A 17 2.94 -5.03 7.41
C ARG A 17 3.60 -3.66 7.36
N LEU A 18 4.85 -3.58 7.81
CA LEU A 18 5.62 -2.34 7.71
C LEU A 18 5.95 -2.04 6.24
N SER A 19 5.81 -0.78 5.85
CA SER A 19 6.21 -0.26 4.55
C SER A 19 6.78 1.13 4.72
N ALA A 20 7.53 1.64 3.73
CA ALA A 20 8.03 3.01 3.77
C ALA A 20 6.93 4.04 4.03
N SER A 21 5.81 3.93 3.31
CA SER A 21 4.68 4.86 3.46
C SER A 21 3.94 4.71 4.81
N SER A 22 3.96 3.52 5.40
CA SER A 22 3.45 3.25 6.75
C SER A 22 4.37 3.86 7.82
N LEU A 23 5.68 3.61 7.72
CA LEU A 23 6.71 4.13 8.61
C LEU A 23 6.72 5.67 8.62
N VAL A 24 6.71 6.30 7.44
CA VAL A 24 6.71 7.76 7.30
C VAL A 24 5.49 8.38 7.96
N THR A 25 4.29 7.78 7.81
CA THR A 25 3.10 8.28 8.47
C THR A 25 3.18 8.08 9.99
N TRP A 26 3.69 6.94 10.46
CA TRP A 26 3.83 6.64 11.89
C TRP A 26 4.78 7.58 12.62
N GLU A 27 5.98 7.78 12.07
CA GLU A 27 6.98 8.67 12.65
C GLU A 27 6.55 10.13 12.60
N ARG A 28 5.66 10.50 11.66
CA ARG A 28 5.04 11.83 11.61
C ARG A 28 3.95 11.99 12.67
N CYS A 29 2.97 11.08 12.67
CA CYS A 29 1.80 11.13 13.53
C CYS A 29 1.16 9.75 13.61
N LYS A 30 1.37 9.06 14.74
CA LYS A 30 0.82 7.71 14.99
C LYS A 30 -0.71 7.69 14.86
N ARG A 31 -1.39 8.75 15.31
CA ARG A 31 -2.85 8.92 15.16
C ARG A 31 -3.29 8.97 13.69
N ASP A 32 -2.65 9.79 12.88
CA ASP A 32 -2.92 9.87 11.43
C ASP A 32 -2.60 8.56 10.73
N TRP A 33 -1.53 7.87 11.14
CA TRP A 33 -1.23 6.52 10.69
C TRP A 33 -2.37 5.56 11.03
N PHE A 34 -2.88 5.59 12.25
CA PHE A 34 -3.95 4.68 12.64
C PHE A 34 -5.20 4.91 11.80
N LEU A 35 -5.62 6.16 11.64
CA LEU A 35 -6.81 6.51 10.86
C LEU A 35 -6.63 6.17 9.36
N THR A 36 -5.52 6.58 8.74
CA THR A 36 -5.34 6.45 7.27
C THR A 36 -4.77 5.10 6.83
N ARG A 37 -3.92 4.45 7.64
CA ARG A 37 -3.23 3.21 7.29
C ARG A 37 -3.87 1.99 7.94
N ARG A 38 -4.23 2.06 9.24
CA ARG A 38 -4.86 0.93 9.96
C ARG A 38 -6.36 0.85 9.72
N LEU A 39 -7.11 1.93 9.92
CA LEU A 39 -8.55 1.98 9.65
C LEU A 39 -8.84 2.20 8.17
N GLY A 40 -7.92 2.80 7.41
CA GLY A 40 -8.06 2.98 5.97
C GLY A 40 -9.00 4.12 5.58
N ILE A 41 -9.18 5.09 6.48
CA ILE A 41 -9.91 6.33 6.20
C ILE A 41 -9.18 7.06 5.08
N ARG A 42 -9.93 7.44 4.04
CA ARG A 42 -9.42 8.20 2.91
C ARG A 42 -9.76 9.67 3.07
N VAL A 43 -9.14 10.48 2.23
CA VAL A 43 -9.53 11.88 2.01
C VAL A 43 -10.03 12.03 0.58
N ALA A 44 -10.81 13.08 0.34
CA ALA A 44 -11.23 13.43 -1.00
C ALA A 44 -10.03 13.56 -1.94
N THR A 45 -10.12 12.95 -3.11
CA THR A 45 -9.00 12.89 -4.05
C THR A 45 -8.85 14.25 -4.73
N HIS A 46 -7.64 14.80 -4.70
CA HIS A 46 -7.24 15.91 -5.56
C HIS A 46 -6.60 15.36 -6.85
N PRO A 47 -6.74 16.04 -8.00
CA PRO A 47 -6.12 15.63 -9.26
C PRO A 47 -4.62 15.34 -9.15
N GLU A 48 -3.89 16.13 -8.36
CA GLU A 48 -2.44 15.98 -8.18
C GLU A 48 -2.05 14.68 -7.46
N MET A 49 -2.96 14.07 -6.69
CA MET A 49 -2.72 12.78 -6.02
C MET A 49 -2.65 11.62 -7.02
N LEU A 50 -3.27 11.77 -8.19
CA LEU A 50 -3.25 10.77 -9.26
C LEU A 50 -1.93 10.81 -10.04
N LEU A 51 -1.16 11.90 -9.96
CA LEU A 51 0.04 12.07 -10.78
C LEU A 51 1.22 11.18 -10.40
N GLY A 52 1.27 10.65 -9.16
CA GLY A 52 2.41 9.84 -8.71
C GLY A 52 2.71 8.68 -9.66
N HIS A 53 1.78 7.72 -9.72
CA HIS A 53 1.93 6.54 -10.58
C HIS A 53 1.95 6.88 -12.08
N ILE A 54 1.15 7.84 -12.56
CA ILE A 54 1.15 8.26 -13.98
C ILE A 54 2.54 8.75 -14.41
N VAL A 55 3.20 9.53 -13.56
CA VAL A 55 4.54 10.05 -13.83
C VAL A 55 5.61 8.96 -13.72
N GLU A 56 5.50 8.05 -12.76
CA GLU A 56 6.39 6.88 -12.62
C GLU A 56 6.32 5.98 -13.86
N GLU A 57 5.10 5.69 -14.35
CA GLU A 57 4.87 4.91 -15.57
C GLU A 57 5.44 5.61 -16.80
N ALA A 58 5.17 6.91 -16.97
CA ALA A 58 5.68 7.69 -18.09
C ALA A 58 7.22 7.78 -18.10
N ALA A 59 7.84 7.99 -16.93
CA ALA A 59 9.29 8.03 -16.81
C ALA A 59 9.91 6.66 -17.17
N THR A 60 9.34 5.57 -16.63
CA THR A 60 9.82 4.22 -16.91
C THR A 60 9.63 3.85 -18.37
N ALA A 61 8.50 4.22 -18.98
CA ALA A 61 8.23 3.99 -20.40
C ALA A 61 9.31 4.58 -21.32
N ILE A 62 9.83 5.77 -20.98
CA ILE A 62 10.94 6.42 -21.71
C ILE A 62 12.23 5.64 -21.54
N TRP A 63 12.53 5.20 -20.30
CA TRP A 63 13.77 4.48 -20.02
C TRP A 63 13.79 3.08 -20.63
N MET A 64 12.61 2.48 -20.81
CA MET A 64 12.43 1.20 -21.48
C MET A 64 12.67 1.27 -22.99
N GLU A 65 12.74 2.46 -23.58
CA GLU A 65 13.01 2.62 -25.01
C GLU A 65 14.43 2.17 -25.36
N ARG A 66 14.54 1.48 -26.49
CA ARG A 66 15.80 1.00 -27.07
C ARG A 66 15.91 1.56 -28.49
N PRO A 67 16.66 2.66 -28.70
CA PRO A 67 16.88 3.20 -30.04
C PRO A 67 17.69 2.22 -30.88
N HIS A 68 17.49 2.22 -32.20
CA HIS A 68 18.36 1.46 -33.09
C HIS A 68 19.81 1.97 -32.98
N HIS A 69 20.77 1.05 -32.94
CA HIS A 69 22.18 1.37 -32.70
C HIS A 69 22.84 2.13 -33.87
N SER A 70 22.33 1.96 -35.09
CA SER A 70 22.86 2.57 -36.32
C SER A 70 21.84 3.30 -37.19
N ASP A 71 20.57 2.96 -37.08
CA ASP A 71 19.56 3.33 -38.10
C ASP A 71 18.67 4.45 -37.60
N GLY A 72 18.90 4.99 -36.40
CA GLY A 72 18.04 6.03 -35.84
C GLY A 72 16.65 5.54 -35.46
N MET A 73 15.74 6.48 -35.25
CA MET A 73 14.34 6.24 -34.86
C MET A 73 13.45 7.34 -35.44
N ASP A 74 12.16 7.06 -35.62
CA ASP A 74 11.21 8.09 -36.04
C ASP A 74 10.88 9.04 -34.87
N GLU A 75 10.72 10.33 -35.17
CA GLU A 75 10.31 11.37 -34.23
C GLU A 75 9.00 10.97 -33.55
N GLY A 76 8.92 11.08 -32.23
CA GLY A 76 7.69 10.72 -31.48
C GLY A 76 7.37 9.24 -31.41
N ALA A 77 8.18 8.35 -32.00
CA ALA A 77 7.97 6.91 -31.95
C ALA A 77 8.28 6.35 -30.55
N THR A 78 7.23 6.09 -29.77
CA THR A 78 7.32 5.44 -28.47
C THR A 78 6.33 4.27 -28.39
N GLN A 79 6.73 3.18 -27.76
CA GLN A 79 5.84 2.01 -27.63
C GLN A 79 4.69 2.25 -26.65
N TRP A 80 4.83 3.18 -25.69
CA TRP A 80 3.81 3.45 -24.68
C TRP A 80 2.65 4.32 -25.21
N ALA A 81 2.96 5.19 -26.18
CA ALA A 81 2.02 6.13 -26.79
C ALA A 81 2.23 6.21 -28.33
N PRO A 82 1.94 5.13 -29.08
CA PRO A 82 2.16 5.07 -30.52
C PRO A 82 1.16 5.95 -31.30
N GLY A 83 1.49 6.28 -32.56
CA GLY A 83 0.59 6.95 -33.50
C GLY A 83 0.86 8.43 -33.77
N GLU A 84 1.94 8.99 -33.21
CA GLU A 84 2.40 10.35 -33.51
C GLU A 84 3.79 10.37 -34.18
N GLU A 85 4.10 9.33 -34.95
CA GLU A 85 5.40 9.20 -35.63
C GLU A 85 5.60 10.26 -36.71
N GLY A 86 6.76 10.91 -36.68
CA GLY A 86 7.13 11.99 -37.59
C GLY A 86 8.24 11.58 -38.55
N LYS A 87 9.17 12.51 -38.79
CA LYS A 87 10.32 12.24 -39.66
C LYS A 87 11.30 11.31 -38.97
N HIS A 88 12.05 10.59 -39.79
CA HIS A 88 13.16 9.78 -39.33
C HIS A 88 14.30 10.64 -38.76
N MET A 89 14.84 10.27 -37.59
CA MET A 89 15.93 10.94 -36.88
C MET A 89 17.13 10.01 -36.74
N GLU A 90 18.28 10.42 -37.25
CA GLU A 90 19.55 9.72 -37.02
C GLU A 90 19.94 9.84 -35.54
N ILE A 91 20.38 8.73 -34.94
CA ILE A 91 20.91 8.69 -33.56
C ILE A 91 22.28 8.04 -33.59
N ASN A 92 23.32 8.84 -33.35
CA ASN A 92 24.73 8.41 -33.44
C ASN A 92 25.57 8.85 -32.23
N CYS A 93 24.97 9.57 -31.29
CA CYS A 93 25.58 10.01 -30.04
C CYS A 93 24.52 10.35 -28.99
N LEU A 94 24.96 10.57 -27.74
CA LEU A 94 24.07 10.93 -26.63
C LEU A 94 23.30 12.25 -26.87
N ASP A 95 23.83 13.18 -27.66
CA ASP A 95 23.14 14.44 -27.97
C ASP A 95 21.95 14.18 -28.91
N SER A 96 22.16 13.46 -30.01
CA SER A 96 21.09 13.02 -30.91
C SER A 96 20.06 12.12 -30.22
N LEU A 97 20.50 11.29 -29.27
CA LEU A 97 19.61 10.47 -28.43
C LEU A 97 18.72 11.36 -27.57
N ASN A 98 19.29 12.37 -26.89
CA ASN A 98 18.52 13.32 -26.10
C ASN A 98 17.50 14.08 -26.98
N ASP A 99 17.86 14.44 -28.21
CA ASP A 99 16.93 15.12 -29.13
C ASP A 99 15.77 14.21 -29.53
N TRP A 100 16.04 12.93 -29.81
CA TRP A 100 14.97 11.96 -30.06
C TRP A 100 14.10 11.73 -28.82
N LEU A 101 14.68 11.52 -27.63
CA LEU A 101 13.91 11.37 -26.38
C LEU A 101 13.02 12.59 -26.10
N ARG A 102 13.49 13.80 -26.44
CA ARG A 102 12.68 15.02 -26.34
C ARG A 102 11.50 15.03 -27.31
N SER A 103 11.61 14.40 -28.47
CA SER A 103 10.48 14.27 -29.39
C SER A 103 9.35 13.42 -28.82
N LEU A 104 9.67 12.45 -27.95
CA LEU A 104 8.68 11.59 -27.27
C LEU A 104 7.82 12.37 -26.27
N MET A 105 8.24 13.57 -25.84
CA MET A 105 7.54 14.34 -24.81
C MET A 105 6.08 14.61 -25.16
N ARG A 106 5.78 14.92 -26.42
CA ARG A 106 4.42 15.24 -26.85
C ARG A 106 3.47 14.04 -26.71
N PRO A 107 3.68 12.90 -27.39
CA PRO A 107 2.78 11.75 -27.28
C PRO A 107 2.69 11.22 -25.84
N ILE A 108 3.79 11.24 -25.09
CA ILE A 108 3.81 10.81 -23.68
C ILE A 108 2.94 11.73 -22.81
N VAL A 109 3.06 13.04 -22.96
CA VAL A 109 2.23 13.97 -22.17
C VAL A 109 0.76 13.89 -22.56
N ASP A 110 0.44 13.65 -23.84
CA ASP A 110 -0.93 13.41 -24.29
C ASP A 110 -1.51 12.16 -23.62
N LYS A 111 -0.73 11.07 -23.60
CA LYS A 111 -1.09 9.84 -22.89
C LYS A 111 -1.28 10.04 -21.38
N MET A 112 -0.41 10.81 -20.74
CA MET A 112 -0.53 11.14 -19.31
C MET A 112 -1.81 11.94 -19.02
N ILE A 113 -2.21 12.87 -19.89
CA ILE A 113 -3.45 13.64 -19.76
C ILE A 113 -4.66 12.71 -19.88
N ASP A 114 -4.64 11.78 -20.84
CA ASP A 114 -5.71 10.80 -21.01
C ASP A 114 -5.84 9.89 -19.78
N GLN A 115 -4.73 9.36 -19.28
CA GLN A 115 -4.72 8.56 -18.05
C GLN A 115 -5.22 9.34 -16.83
N LEU A 116 -4.80 10.61 -16.68
CA LEU A 116 -5.28 11.47 -15.60
C LEU A 116 -6.80 11.69 -15.69
N ASN A 117 -7.31 12.00 -16.88
CA ASN A 117 -8.74 12.20 -17.10
C ASN A 117 -9.55 10.93 -16.83
N ALA A 118 -9.07 9.78 -17.26
CA ALA A 118 -9.69 8.48 -16.98
C ALA A 118 -9.70 8.18 -15.48
N ALA A 119 -8.54 8.26 -14.82
CA ALA A 119 -8.42 8.03 -13.38
C ALA A 119 -9.26 9.02 -12.55
N TRP A 120 -9.34 10.28 -13.00
CA TRP A 120 -10.20 11.28 -12.37
C TRP A 120 -11.68 10.98 -12.60
N SER A 121 -12.07 10.55 -13.81
CA SER A 121 -13.46 10.14 -14.11
C SER A 121 -13.91 9.03 -13.17
N ASP A 122 -13.09 8.00 -13.02
CA ASP A 122 -13.36 6.80 -12.22
C ASP A 122 -13.17 7.00 -10.70
N CYS A 123 -12.72 8.19 -10.28
CA CYS A 123 -12.49 8.49 -8.88
C CYS A 123 -13.82 8.54 -8.10
N LEU A 124 -13.95 7.67 -7.10
CA LEU A 124 -15.16 7.52 -6.27
C LEU A 124 -15.47 8.75 -5.42
N TRP A 125 -14.45 9.39 -4.85
CA TRP A 125 -14.61 10.54 -3.96
C TRP A 125 -13.60 11.63 -4.34
N LYS A 126 -14.12 12.66 -5.01
CA LYS A 126 -13.38 13.80 -5.54
C LYS A 126 -13.45 14.96 -4.56
N ALA A 127 -12.39 15.75 -4.46
CA ALA A 127 -12.41 17.00 -3.72
C ALA A 127 -13.34 18.02 -4.41
N ASP A 128 -14.18 18.66 -3.62
CA ASP A 128 -15.19 19.61 -4.14
C ASP A 128 -14.54 20.77 -4.89
N GLY A 129 -15.17 21.14 -6.02
CA GLY A 129 -14.70 22.23 -6.87
C GLY A 129 -13.38 21.96 -7.61
N ARG A 130 -12.83 20.75 -7.52
CA ARG A 130 -11.58 20.37 -8.22
C ARG A 130 -11.86 19.66 -9.54
N SER A 131 -10.89 19.74 -10.46
CA SER A 131 -10.95 19.16 -11.80
C SER A 131 -9.59 18.70 -12.29
N ALA A 132 -9.55 17.60 -13.05
CA ALA A 132 -8.34 17.15 -13.76
C ALA A 132 -7.72 18.24 -14.65
N SER A 133 -8.55 19.13 -15.22
CA SER A 133 -8.09 20.25 -16.06
C SER A 133 -7.22 21.29 -15.34
N GLU A 134 -7.20 21.29 -14.00
CA GLU A 134 -6.29 22.14 -13.23
C GLU A 134 -4.82 21.70 -13.37
N VAL A 135 -4.57 20.44 -13.71
CA VAL A 135 -3.22 19.96 -13.99
C VAL A 135 -2.80 20.43 -15.37
N LYS A 136 -2.02 21.50 -15.38
CA LYS A 136 -1.54 22.13 -16.61
C LYS A 136 -0.55 21.25 -17.37
N ARG A 137 -0.65 21.23 -18.70
CA ARG A 137 0.28 20.55 -19.61
C ARG A 137 1.74 20.93 -19.36
N GLU A 138 2.02 22.20 -19.05
CA GLU A 138 3.39 22.68 -18.78
C GLU A 138 4.03 21.96 -17.58
N LYS A 139 3.22 21.60 -16.58
CA LYS A 139 3.67 20.84 -15.41
C LYS A 139 4.06 19.41 -15.81
N LEU A 140 3.26 18.75 -16.63
CA LEU A 140 3.55 17.40 -17.14
C LEU A 140 4.77 17.41 -18.07
N ASN A 141 4.86 18.38 -18.97
CA ASN A 141 6.04 18.61 -19.81
C ASN A 141 7.32 18.76 -18.96
N SER A 142 7.24 19.50 -17.86
CA SER A 142 8.39 19.67 -16.95
C SER A 142 8.81 18.34 -16.31
N MET A 143 7.84 17.52 -15.91
CA MET A 143 8.10 16.19 -15.34
C MET A 143 8.80 15.26 -16.33
N VAL A 144 8.26 15.14 -17.53
CA VAL A 144 8.85 14.29 -18.59
C VAL A 144 10.24 14.79 -18.97
N LYS A 145 10.40 16.11 -19.17
CA LYS A 145 11.70 16.73 -19.46
C LYS A 145 12.74 16.42 -18.39
N ASN A 146 12.36 16.48 -17.11
CA ASN A 146 13.28 16.20 -16.01
C ASN A 146 13.58 14.71 -15.88
N ALA A 147 12.64 13.81 -16.15
CA ALA A 147 12.89 12.37 -16.20
C ALA A 147 13.93 12.02 -17.28
N ILE A 148 13.79 12.59 -18.48
CA ILE A 148 14.78 12.45 -19.58
C ILE A 148 16.14 13.01 -19.13
N LYS A 149 16.16 14.24 -18.61
CA LYS A 149 17.40 14.92 -18.20
C LYS A 149 18.19 14.11 -17.16
N LEU A 150 17.50 13.56 -16.16
CA LEU A 150 18.14 12.81 -15.09
C LEU A 150 18.72 11.49 -15.60
N GLN A 151 17.97 10.75 -16.43
CA GLN A 151 18.45 9.51 -17.03
C GLN A 151 19.57 9.73 -18.04
N MET A 152 19.52 10.80 -18.85
CA MET A 152 20.64 11.18 -19.72
C MET A 152 21.90 11.51 -18.93
N GLY A 153 21.76 12.02 -17.71
CA GLY A 153 22.88 12.19 -16.78
C GLY A 153 23.53 10.87 -16.37
N GLU A 154 22.72 9.83 -16.13
CA GLU A 154 23.19 8.47 -15.84
C GLU A 154 23.92 7.86 -17.05
N ALA A 155 23.34 7.95 -18.25
CA ALA A 155 23.97 7.46 -19.48
C ALA A 155 25.29 8.17 -19.79
N LYS A 156 25.35 9.49 -19.58
CA LYS A 156 26.58 10.26 -19.74
C LYS A 156 27.66 9.83 -18.75
N ALA A 157 27.30 9.68 -17.47
CA ALA A 157 28.24 9.20 -16.46
C ALA A 157 28.73 7.77 -16.77
N CYS A 158 27.86 6.92 -17.32
CA CYS A 158 28.21 5.57 -17.77
C CYS A 158 29.22 5.59 -18.91
N LEU A 159 28.99 6.44 -19.92
CA LEU A 159 29.92 6.60 -21.03
C LEU A 159 31.29 7.12 -20.56
N GLU A 160 31.30 8.13 -19.68
CA GLU A 160 32.52 8.70 -19.08
C GLU A 160 33.30 7.67 -18.25
N ALA A 161 32.59 6.71 -17.63
CA ALA A 161 33.17 5.58 -16.91
C ALA A 161 33.47 4.36 -17.81
N ASN A 162 33.41 4.52 -19.14
CA ASN A 162 33.62 3.46 -20.12
C ASN A 162 32.75 2.21 -19.86
N GLY A 163 31.45 2.39 -19.58
CA GLY A 163 30.51 1.30 -19.36
C GLY A 163 30.51 0.70 -17.94
N GLY A 164 31.40 1.19 -17.06
CA GLY A 164 31.49 0.69 -15.68
C GLY A 164 32.07 -0.73 -15.57
N PRO A 165 32.11 -1.30 -14.35
CA PRO A 165 32.79 -2.56 -14.08
C PRO A 165 32.12 -3.80 -14.70
N HIS A 166 30.90 -3.68 -15.19
CA HIS A 166 30.12 -4.81 -15.70
C HIS A 166 29.98 -4.83 -17.23
N LEU A 167 30.62 -3.91 -17.97
CA LEU A 167 30.52 -3.79 -19.43
C LEU A 167 30.65 -5.13 -20.17
N GLU A 168 31.68 -5.90 -19.86
CA GLU A 168 31.93 -7.18 -20.55
C GLU A 168 30.86 -8.23 -20.25
N ALA A 169 30.30 -8.24 -19.04
CA ALA A 169 29.18 -9.10 -18.71
C ALA A 169 27.92 -8.71 -19.49
N PHE A 170 27.71 -7.41 -19.69
CA PHE A 170 26.63 -6.90 -20.55
C PHE A 170 26.82 -7.33 -22.01
N ARG A 171 28.04 -7.22 -22.57
CA ARG A 171 28.34 -7.67 -23.94
C ARG A 171 28.11 -9.17 -24.16
N GLU A 172 28.42 -9.99 -23.17
CA GLU A 172 28.29 -11.46 -23.26
C GLU A 172 26.82 -11.93 -23.37
N GLY A 173 25.86 -11.21 -22.77
CA GLY A 173 24.49 -11.74 -22.67
C GLY A 173 23.40 -10.75 -22.26
N GLY A 174 23.63 -9.44 -22.41
CA GLY A 174 22.73 -8.38 -21.93
C GLY A 174 22.81 -8.18 -20.41
N ASP A 175 21.77 -7.58 -19.83
CA ASP A 175 21.71 -7.23 -18.39
C ASP A 175 22.15 -8.43 -17.51
N PRO A 176 23.27 -8.30 -16.76
CA PRO A 176 23.87 -9.41 -16.04
C PRO A 176 23.22 -9.66 -14.67
N PHE A 177 22.23 -8.86 -14.27
CA PHE A 177 21.51 -9.04 -13.03
C PHE A 177 20.33 -10.01 -13.23
N GLY A 178 20.09 -10.88 -12.25
CA GLY A 178 19.09 -11.96 -12.32
C GLY A 178 17.66 -11.45 -12.49
N THR A 179 17.40 -10.20 -12.11
CA THR A 179 16.22 -9.47 -12.61
C THR A 179 16.70 -8.35 -13.53
N PRO A 180 16.46 -8.46 -14.84
CA PRO A 180 16.86 -7.44 -15.78
C PRO A 180 16.03 -6.17 -15.61
N SER A 181 16.61 -5.06 -16.04
CA SER A 181 15.92 -3.78 -16.19
C SER A 181 14.79 -3.93 -17.22
N PRO A 182 13.59 -3.36 -16.97
CA PRO A 182 12.49 -3.48 -17.93
C PRO A 182 12.86 -2.81 -19.26
N CYS A 183 12.50 -3.45 -20.37
CA CYS A 183 12.71 -2.95 -21.73
C CYS A 183 11.48 -3.30 -22.57
N TRP A 184 11.14 -2.45 -23.54
CA TRP A 184 10.06 -2.73 -24.48
C TRP A 184 10.39 -3.93 -25.36
N ASP A 185 11.61 -3.95 -25.88
CA ASP A 185 12.12 -5.03 -26.71
C ASP A 185 12.54 -6.25 -25.89
N THR A 186 12.55 -7.41 -26.55
CA THR A 186 13.03 -8.66 -25.97
C THR A 186 14.52 -8.86 -26.27
N GLY A 187 15.20 -9.67 -25.45
CA GLY A 187 16.61 -10.01 -25.65
C GLY A 187 17.60 -8.90 -25.29
N ALA A 188 18.87 -9.17 -25.56
CA ALA A 188 20.00 -8.33 -25.18
C ALA A 188 20.12 -7.03 -26.02
N GLY A 189 19.51 -6.98 -27.20
CA GLY A 189 19.74 -5.91 -28.19
C GLY A 189 20.98 -6.18 -29.05
N GLU A 190 21.14 -5.41 -30.13
CA GLU A 190 22.12 -5.69 -31.20
C GLU A 190 23.26 -4.65 -31.29
N GLY A 191 23.27 -3.61 -30.44
CA GLY A 191 24.28 -2.54 -30.47
C GLY A 191 25.52 -2.77 -29.61
N TRP A 192 25.75 -4.00 -29.13
CA TRP A 192 26.93 -4.35 -28.33
C TRP A 192 28.18 -4.42 -29.20
N LEU A 193 29.28 -3.83 -28.72
CA LEU A 193 30.57 -3.91 -29.40
C LEU A 193 31.37 -5.14 -28.97
N ASP A 194 32.44 -5.42 -29.70
CA ASP A 194 33.38 -6.49 -29.37
C ASP A 194 34.08 -6.23 -28.02
N SER A 195 34.45 -7.32 -27.35
CA SER A 195 35.16 -7.27 -26.07
C SER A 195 36.43 -6.42 -26.15
N GLY A 196 36.63 -5.54 -25.16
CA GLY A 196 37.78 -4.63 -25.12
C GLY A 196 37.65 -3.34 -25.93
N GLU A 197 36.63 -3.19 -26.77
CA GLU A 197 36.34 -1.90 -27.43
C GLU A 197 35.86 -0.86 -26.40
N PRO A 198 36.13 0.45 -26.60
CA PRO A 198 35.56 1.51 -25.77
C PRO A 198 34.03 1.47 -25.78
N CYS A 199 33.40 1.79 -24.65
CA CYS A 199 31.94 1.83 -24.52
C CYS A 199 31.34 2.80 -25.54
N SER A 200 30.35 2.34 -26.31
CA SER A 200 29.60 3.21 -27.22
C SER A 200 28.53 4.02 -26.49
N TRP A 201 27.96 5.04 -27.16
CA TRP A 201 26.81 5.78 -26.64
C TRP A 201 25.59 4.87 -26.41
N TRP A 202 25.41 3.86 -27.26
CA TRP A 202 24.29 2.93 -27.21
C TRP A 202 24.46 1.96 -26.04
N GLU A 203 25.67 1.42 -25.87
CA GLU A 203 26.01 0.58 -24.71
C GLU A 203 25.83 1.37 -23.41
N ALA A 204 26.24 2.64 -23.37
CA ALA A 204 26.05 3.47 -22.18
C ALA A 204 24.57 3.72 -21.84
N TRP A 205 23.69 3.85 -22.84
CA TRP A 205 22.24 3.95 -22.62
C TRP A 205 21.66 2.64 -22.08
N GLU A 206 21.99 1.51 -22.69
CA GLU A 206 21.50 0.19 -22.27
C GLU A 206 22.02 -0.21 -20.88
N ILE A 207 23.30 0.03 -20.61
CA ILE A 207 23.94 -0.28 -19.31
C ILE A 207 23.38 0.63 -18.21
N ALA A 208 23.21 1.93 -18.49
CA ALA A 208 22.70 2.89 -17.51
C ALA A 208 21.19 2.80 -17.29
N ARG A 209 20.45 2.02 -18.09
CA ARG A 209 19.02 1.78 -17.88
C ARG A 209 18.83 1.17 -16.47
N PRO A 210 18.06 1.80 -15.58
CA PRO A 210 17.90 1.29 -14.23
C PRO A 210 16.94 0.10 -14.22
N TRP A 211 17.05 -0.72 -13.18
CA TRP A 211 15.88 -1.52 -12.80
C TRP A 211 14.80 -0.53 -12.31
N ALA A 212 13.62 -0.60 -12.91
CA ALA A 212 12.47 0.21 -12.52
C ALA A 212 11.21 -0.67 -12.45
N LYS A 213 10.16 -0.16 -11.81
CA LYS A 213 8.85 -0.81 -11.79
C LYS A 213 8.29 -0.93 -13.21
N ASP A 214 8.10 -2.15 -13.70
CA ASP A 214 7.60 -2.39 -15.06
C ASP A 214 6.11 -2.03 -15.19
N PRO A 215 5.72 -1.02 -16.00
CA PRO A 215 4.32 -0.59 -16.12
C PRO A 215 3.41 -1.65 -16.74
N ARG A 216 3.96 -2.68 -17.41
CA ARG A 216 3.18 -3.79 -17.98
C ARG A 216 2.70 -4.78 -16.91
N ILE A 217 3.35 -4.80 -15.74
CA ILE A 217 3.02 -5.72 -14.65
C ILE A 217 2.01 -5.04 -13.72
N VAL A 218 0.75 -5.44 -13.85
CA VAL A 218 -0.38 -4.91 -13.07
C VAL A 218 -0.40 -5.36 -11.60
N SER A 219 0.35 -6.42 -11.26
CA SER A 219 0.49 -6.87 -9.89
C SER A 219 1.52 -6.04 -9.13
N ALA A 220 1.35 -5.93 -7.80
CA ALA A 220 2.28 -5.17 -6.97
C ALA A 220 3.70 -5.73 -7.07
N GLN A 221 4.66 -4.89 -7.45
CA GLN A 221 6.06 -5.26 -7.57
C GLN A 221 6.79 -4.87 -6.29
N ARG A 222 6.87 -5.79 -5.33
CA ARG A 222 7.43 -5.51 -3.99
C ARG A 222 8.67 -6.34 -3.66
N LEU A 223 9.57 -5.72 -2.91
CA LEU A 223 10.54 -6.41 -2.07
C LEU A 223 9.82 -6.84 -0.79
N PHE A 224 10.07 -8.07 -0.32
CA PHE A 224 9.51 -8.60 0.92
C PHE A 224 10.64 -9.03 1.83
N HIS A 225 10.63 -8.57 3.07
CA HIS A 225 11.51 -9.12 4.10
C HIS A 225 11.36 -10.65 4.14
N PRO A 226 12.43 -11.44 4.37
CA PRO A 226 12.35 -12.90 4.38
C PRO A 226 11.24 -13.48 5.27
N ASP A 227 11.04 -12.89 6.45
CA ASP A 227 9.96 -13.25 7.39
C ASP A 227 8.60 -12.60 7.08
N GLY A 228 8.51 -11.79 6.03
CA GLY A 228 7.28 -11.19 5.50
C GLY A 228 6.73 -9.98 6.25
N TRP A 229 7.22 -9.63 7.44
CA TRP A 229 6.68 -8.55 8.28
C TRP A 229 6.88 -7.13 7.73
N ALA A 230 7.76 -6.95 6.72
CA ALA A 230 7.96 -5.71 5.99
C ALA A 230 7.95 -5.92 4.48
N ALA A 231 7.47 -4.92 3.74
CA ALA A 231 7.59 -4.87 2.28
C ALA A 231 7.61 -3.44 1.75
N GLY A 232 8.22 -3.27 0.58
CA GLY A 232 8.39 -1.99 -0.07
C GLY A 232 8.32 -2.14 -1.59
N GLU A 233 7.72 -1.15 -2.24
CA GLU A 233 7.70 -1.03 -3.69
C GLU A 233 8.69 0.09 -4.03
N LEU A 234 9.86 -0.32 -4.52
CA LEU A 234 10.92 0.58 -4.95
C LEU A 234 10.62 1.04 -6.37
N ASP A 235 10.83 2.33 -6.63
CA ASP A 235 10.61 2.88 -7.97
C ASP A 235 11.78 2.53 -8.89
N VAL A 236 13.02 2.79 -8.46
CA VAL A 236 14.22 2.72 -9.29
C VAL A 236 15.45 2.22 -8.51
N ALA A 237 16.24 1.35 -9.13
CA ALA A 237 17.59 0.96 -8.69
C ALA A 237 18.58 1.06 -9.87
N ASN A 238 19.54 1.98 -9.75
CA ASN A 238 20.68 2.08 -10.65
C ASN A 238 21.79 1.15 -10.17
N ARG A 239 22.32 0.30 -11.06
CA ARG A 239 23.23 -0.81 -10.67
C ARG A 239 24.52 -0.87 -11.48
N TRP A 240 24.64 -0.02 -12.51
CA TRP A 240 25.68 -0.17 -13.52
C TRP A 240 27.10 0.10 -13.03
N ARG A 241 27.25 0.83 -11.92
CA ARG A 241 28.54 1.28 -11.35
C ARG A 241 29.29 0.20 -10.55
N GLY A 242 28.69 -0.99 -10.36
CA GLY A 242 29.15 -1.96 -9.36
C GLY A 242 28.73 -1.64 -7.93
N GLU A 243 28.01 -0.53 -7.75
CA GLU A 243 27.31 -0.11 -6.53
C GLU A 243 25.86 0.23 -6.87
N ILE A 244 25.00 0.31 -5.84
CA ILE A 244 23.56 0.50 -6.00
C ILE A 244 23.18 1.92 -5.58
N HIS A 245 22.51 2.64 -6.47
CA HIS A 245 21.85 3.90 -6.16
C HIS A 245 20.33 3.68 -6.16
N ILE A 246 19.72 3.83 -5.00
CA ILE A 246 18.27 3.75 -4.82
C ILE A 246 17.65 5.11 -5.15
N ILE A 247 16.64 5.13 -6.02
CA ILE A 247 15.97 6.35 -6.44
C ILE A 247 14.46 6.19 -6.23
N ASP A 248 13.85 7.20 -5.61
CA ASP A 248 12.41 7.34 -5.45
C ASP A 248 11.91 8.52 -6.29
N ILE A 249 10.87 8.31 -7.10
CA ILE A 249 10.34 9.29 -8.04
C ILE A 249 9.23 10.09 -7.36
N LYS A 250 9.32 11.41 -7.40
CA LYS A 250 8.28 12.30 -6.88
C LYS A 250 7.68 13.16 -7.98
N ALA A 251 6.35 13.04 -8.17
CA ALA A 251 5.55 13.88 -9.07
C ALA A 251 5.29 15.30 -8.52
N ASN A 252 6.18 15.84 -7.67
CA ASN A 252 6.02 17.14 -7.04
C ASN A 252 7.33 17.94 -7.11
N ARG A 253 7.29 19.21 -6.70
CA ARG A 253 8.49 20.05 -6.61
C ARG A 253 9.29 19.66 -5.38
N GLY A 254 10.61 19.64 -5.49
CA GLY A 254 11.49 19.43 -4.35
C GLY A 254 11.94 20.74 -3.70
N THR A 255 12.22 21.76 -4.51
CA THR A 255 12.79 23.02 -4.04
C THR A 255 11.92 23.68 -2.95
N GLY A 256 12.54 24.03 -1.82
CA GLY A 256 11.89 24.73 -0.72
C GLY A 256 10.93 23.87 0.11
N ARG A 257 11.04 22.54 0.06
CA ARG A 257 10.23 21.61 0.87
C ARG A 257 11.06 20.92 1.95
N ASN A 258 10.36 20.44 2.97
CA ASN A 258 10.94 19.51 3.94
C ASN A 258 10.99 18.10 3.32
N HIS A 259 12.15 17.47 3.37
CA HIS A 259 12.42 16.16 2.80
C HIS A 259 12.58 15.04 3.85
N SER A 260 12.37 15.30 5.14
CA SER A 260 12.56 14.30 6.21
C SER A 260 11.76 13.01 5.97
N GLY A 261 10.48 13.13 5.61
CA GLY A 261 9.65 11.96 5.29
C GLY A 261 10.15 11.19 4.06
N VAL A 262 10.74 11.88 3.07
CA VAL A 262 11.34 11.22 1.91
C VAL A 262 12.65 10.53 2.31
N ALA A 263 13.45 11.13 3.19
CA ALA A 263 14.66 10.52 3.71
C ALA A 263 14.36 9.22 4.50
N HIS A 264 13.32 9.21 5.33
CA HIS A 264 12.89 7.99 6.03
C HIS A 264 12.44 6.89 5.05
N GLN A 265 11.71 7.25 3.99
CA GLN A 265 11.34 6.33 2.92
C GLN A 265 12.56 5.74 2.21
N LEU A 266 13.55 6.57 1.86
CA LEU A 266 14.77 6.14 1.20
C LEU A 266 15.63 5.21 2.07
N ARG A 267 15.77 5.54 3.36
CA ARG A 267 16.44 4.68 4.36
C ARG A 267 15.74 3.34 4.51
N PHE A 268 14.41 3.31 4.58
CA PHE A 268 13.66 2.06 4.60
C PHE A 268 13.95 1.20 3.37
N TYR A 269 14.07 1.79 2.17
CA TYR A 269 14.41 1.04 0.97
C TYR A 269 15.86 0.56 0.94
N GLN A 270 16.82 1.33 1.45
CA GLN A 270 18.20 0.87 1.64
C GLN A 270 18.22 -0.38 2.54
N TRP A 271 17.56 -0.30 3.70
CA TRP A 271 17.45 -1.42 4.63
C TRP A 271 16.79 -2.64 3.98
N LEU A 272 15.62 -2.45 3.37
CA LEU A 272 14.89 -3.55 2.76
C LEU A 272 15.64 -4.17 1.57
N TRP A 273 16.39 -3.36 0.81
CA TRP A 273 17.27 -3.87 -0.22
C TRP A 273 18.30 -4.84 0.38
N ASN A 274 18.99 -4.44 1.45
CA ASN A 274 19.95 -5.29 2.16
C ASN A 274 19.33 -6.61 2.64
N GLU A 275 18.21 -6.55 3.37
CA GLU A 275 17.54 -7.73 3.95
C GLU A 275 17.07 -8.74 2.89
N THR A 276 16.92 -8.29 1.64
CA THR A 276 16.42 -9.14 0.55
C THR A 276 17.50 -9.74 -0.33
N ARG A 277 18.77 -9.34 -0.17
CA ARG A 277 19.85 -9.77 -1.08
C ARG A 277 20.20 -11.25 -0.98
N THR A 278 20.05 -11.84 0.20
CA THR A 278 20.39 -13.25 0.48
C THR A 278 19.20 -14.19 0.37
N HIS A 279 18.04 -13.69 -0.06
CA HIS A 279 16.83 -14.51 -0.09
C HIS A 279 16.97 -15.67 -1.08
N PRO A 280 16.67 -16.92 -0.70
CA PRO A 280 16.94 -18.11 -1.53
C PRO A 280 16.15 -18.18 -2.84
N LYS A 281 15.08 -17.40 -2.97
CA LYS A 281 14.28 -17.27 -4.20
C LYS A 281 14.66 -16.07 -5.08
N LYS A 282 15.68 -15.29 -4.69
CA LYS A 282 16.17 -14.19 -5.53
C LYS A 282 16.80 -14.82 -6.80
N PRO A 283 16.47 -14.31 -8.00
CA PRO A 283 17.14 -14.75 -9.22
C PRO A 283 18.66 -14.58 -9.15
N GLU A 284 19.40 -15.53 -9.72
CA GLU A 284 20.87 -15.52 -9.74
C GLU A 284 21.40 -14.43 -10.67
N ASN A 285 22.44 -13.71 -10.23
CA ASN A 285 23.14 -12.73 -11.03
C ASN A 285 24.38 -13.37 -11.69
N ARG A 286 24.77 -12.90 -12.88
CA ARG A 286 26.06 -13.24 -13.51
C ARG A 286 27.23 -12.43 -12.95
N VAL A 287 26.93 -11.31 -12.27
CA VAL A 287 27.90 -10.44 -11.60
C VAL A 287 27.54 -10.27 -10.12
N GLU A 288 28.52 -9.91 -9.30
CA GLU A 288 28.28 -9.50 -7.93
C GLU A 288 27.43 -8.22 -7.91
N GLU A 289 26.33 -8.22 -7.17
CA GLU A 289 25.51 -7.03 -6.99
C GLU A 289 26.05 -6.23 -5.83
N GLY A 290 26.41 -4.97 -6.09
CA GLY A 290 27.01 -4.09 -5.10
C GLY A 290 26.13 -3.75 -3.91
N ILE A 291 26.73 -3.00 -2.98
CA ILE A 291 26.02 -2.42 -1.84
C ILE A 291 25.33 -1.11 -2.22
N VAL A 292 24.34 -0.69 -1.43
CA VAL A 292 23.72 0.63 -1.58
C VAL A 292 24.67 1.71 -1.07
N THR A 293 25.07 2.64 -1.94
CA THR A 293 25.99 3.74 -1.60
C THR A 293 25.34 5.12 -1.74
N GLU A 294 24.20 5.22 -2.44
CA GLU A 294 23.40 6.43 -2.49
C GLU A 294 21.90 6.13 -2.46
N ALA A 295 21.14 6.98 -1.76
CA ALA A 295 19.68 6.97 -1.81
C ALA A 295 19.19 8.39 -2.10
N LYS A 296 18.41 8.54 -3.18
CA LYS A 296 18.00 9.84 -3.73
C LYS A 296 16.50 9.89 -3.98
N SER A 297 15.91 11.08 -3.94
CA SER A 297 14.60 11.30 -4.57
C SER A 297 14.70 12.28 -5.73
N TRP A 298 14.04 11.93 -6.83
CA TRP A 298 13.97 12.72 -8.05
C TRP A 298 12.62 13.44 -8.11
N HIS A 299 12.64 14.75 -7.87
CA HIS A 299 11.45 15.59 -7.90
C HIS A 299 11.22 16.12 -9.31
N LEU A 300 10.40 15.41 -10.09
CA LEU A 300 10.30 15.65 -11.53
C LEU A 300 9.62 16.97 -11.87
N ALA A 301 8.83 17.56 -10.97
CA ALA A 301 8.18 18.84 -11.28
C ALA A 301 9.17 20.02 -11.45
N ASP A 302 10.36 19.96 -10.83
CA ASP A 302 11.38 20.99 -10.91
C ASP A 302 12.82 20.47 -11.12
N GLY A 303 13.00 19.14 -11.21
CA GLY A 303 14.30 18.50 -11.44
C GLY A 303 15.20 18.52 -10.21
N PHE A 304 14.66 18.77 -9.02
CA PHE A 304 15.40 18.76 -7.77
C PHE A 304 15.78 17.33 -7.36
N ILE A 305 17.00 17.15 -6.87
CA ILE A 305 17.49 15.90 -6.32
C ILE A 305 17.71 16.08 -4.83
N HIS A 306 16.99 15.32 -4.02
CA HIS A 306 17.33 15.16 -2.62
C HIS A 306 18.27 13.96 -2.48
N LYS A 307 19.32 14.08 -1.67
CA LYS A 307 20.16 12.95 -1.25
C LYS A 307 19.92 12.72 0.24
N ALA A 308 19.55 11.50 0.60
CA ALA A 308 19.35 11.10 1.98
C ALA A 308 20.64 10.49 2.55
N ASP A 309 20.87 10.70 3.84
CA ASP A 309 21.92 9.99 4.56
C ASP A 309 21.54 8.51 4.69
N LEU A 310 22.52 7.64 4.49
CA LEU A 310 22.33 6.22 4.62
C LEU A 310 22.27 5.79 6.10
N ILE A 311 21.80 4.59 6.32
CA ILE A 311 21.86 3.87 7.60
C ILE A 311 23.26 3.27 7.73
N ASP A 312 23.93 3.59 8.84
CA ASP A 312 25.27 3.05 9.15
C ASP A 312 25.20 1.65 9.75
N ASP A 313 24.28 1.42 10.70
CA ASP A 313 24.07 0.13 11.35
C ASP A 313 22.72 -0.48 10.94
N LEU A 314 22.76 -1.28 9.88
CA LEU A 314 21.58 -1.99 9.36
C LEU A 314 21.00 -3.00 10.36
N LYS A 315 21.81 -3.56 11.27
CA LYS A 315 21.32 -4.52 12.28
C LYS A 315 20.54 -3.81 13.36
N ALA A 316 21.05 -2.68 13.86
CA ALA A 316 20.31 -1.84 14.80
C ALA A 316 19.01 -1.33 14.17
N GLU A 317 19.04 -0.98 12.88
CA GLU A 317 17.83 -0.56 12.17
C GLU A 317 16.80 -1.68 12.04
N SER A 318 17.21 -2.93 11.76
CA SER A 318 16.29 -4.08 11.77
C SER A 318 15.56 -4.22 13.11
N LEU A 319 16.27 -4.07 14.24
CA LEU A 319 15.66 -4.14 15.57
C LEU A 319 14.68 -2.99 15.81
N ARG A 320 15.05 -1.76 15.41
CA ARG A 320 14.20 -0.57 15.55
C ARG A 320 12.91 -0.71 14.73
N LEU A 321 13.03 -1.09 13.46
CA LEU A 321 11.88 -1.25 12.57
C LEU A 321 10.96 -2.39 13.03
N LYS A 322 11.53 -3.47 13.58
CA LYS A 322 10.75 -4.56 14.17
C LYS A 322 9.97 -4.09 15.40
N SER A 323 10.61 -3.35 16.31
CA SER A 323 9.94 -2.73 17.47
C SER A 323 8.77 -1.84 17.05
N ILE A 324 8.97 -0.99 16.03
CA ILE A 324 7.90 -0.14 15.48
C ILE A 324 6.76 -0.99 14.91
N GLN A 325 7.07 -2.06 14.18
CA GLN A 325 6.06 -2.95 13.63
C GLN A 325 5.27 -3.65 14.74
N ASP A 326 5.90 -4.01 15.85
CA ASP A 326 5.25 -4.61 17.01
C ASP A 326 4.34 -3.59 17.73
N GLU A 327 4.78 -2.34 17.94
CA GLU A 327 3.93 -1.24 18.44
C GLU A 327 2.70 -0.99 17.54
N MET A 328 2.91 -0.93 16.22
CA MET A 328 1.82 -0.81 15.24
C MET A 328 0.84 -1.97 15.32
N ALA A 329 1.33 -3.18 15.62
CA ALA A 329 0.50 -4.37 15.70
C ALA A 329 -0.37 -4.37 16.97
N SER A 330 0.18 -3.92 18.11
CA SER A 330 -0.50 -3.85 19.40
C SER A 330 -1.48 -2.68 19.56
N THR A 331 -1.42 -1.69 18.67
CA THR A 331 -2.29 -0.51 18.74
C THR A 331 -3.75 -0.87 18.41
N SER A 332 -4.69 -0.39 19.24
CA SER A 332 -6.13 -0.66 19.13
C SER A 332 -6.95 0.61 18.84
N LEU A 333 -8.27 0.46 18.65
CA LEU A 333 -9.18 1.60 18.47
C LEU A 333 -9.29 2.44 19.75
N ASP A 334 -9.17 1.82 20.92
CA ASP A 334 -9.30 2.48 22.23
C ASP A 334 -8.14 3.45 22.49
N ASP A 335 -6.98 3.19 21.89
CA ASP A 335 -5.82 4.10 21.94
C ASP A 335 -6.10 5.46 21.26
N LEU A 336 -7.19 5.60 20.49
CA LEU A 336 -7.54 6.86 19.84
C LEU A 336 -8.12 7.90 20.80
N TYR A 337 -8.71 7.55 21.94
CA TYR A 337 -9.34 8.52 22.86
C TYR A 337 -10.10 9.65 22.12
N LEU A 338 -11.15 9.28 21.37
CA LEU A 338 -11.85 10.18 20.45
C LEU A 338 -12.48 11.41 21.13
N ASP A 339 -12.72 11.31 22.43
CA ASP A 339 -13.25 12.33 23.32
C ASP A 339 -12.18 13.24 23.96
N ALA A 340 -10.89 12.98 23.74
CA ALA A 340 -9.81 13.78 24.30
C ALA A 340 -9.88 15.24 23.82
N THR A 341 -9.83 16.18 24.78
CA THR A 341 -9.88 17.62 24.53
C THR A 341 -8.50 18.29 24.52
N GLU A 342 -7.44 17.56 24.90
CA GLU A 342 -6.07 18.04 24.99
C GLU A 342 -5.11 16.99 24.41
N SER A 343 -3.94 17.43 23.94
CA SER A 343 -2.89 16.55 23.45
C SER A 343 -2.16 15.83 24.58
N SER A 344 -1.67 14.63 24.30
CA SER A 344 -0.85 13.84 25.22
C SER A 344 0.18 13.04 24.45
N ALA A 345 1.43 13.06 24.91
CA ALA A 345 2.50 12.23 24.36
C ALA A 345 2.45 10.77 24.85
N ASP A 346 1.58 10.46 25.81
CA ASP A 346 1.47 9.14 26.41
C ASP A 346 0.62 8.19 25.54
N GLY A 347 0.84 6.88 25.71
CA GLY A 347 0.09 5.82 25.03
C GLY A 347 0.58 5.51 23.62
N ASN A 348 -0.02 4.48 23.00
CA ASN A 348 0.44 3.96 21.70
C ASN A 348 0.26 4.98 20.56
N LEU A 349 -0.75 5.84 20.66
CA LEU A 349 -1.08 6.87 19.66
C LEU A 349 -0.83 8.31 20.13
N GLY A 350 -0.05 8.47 21.21
CA GLY A 350 0.30 9.77 21.77
C GLY A 350 0.92 10.73 20.74
N CYS A 351 0.54 12.00 20.85
CA CYS A 351 1.06 13.10 20.06
C CYS A 351 0.97 14.40 20.86
N GLU A 352 2.01 15.24 20.79
CA GLU A 352 2.06 16.54 21.47
C GLU A 352 1.12 17.59 20.86
N ILE A 353 0.60 17.34 19.65
CA ILE A 353 -0.16 18.32 18.87
C ILE A 353 -1.63 17.88 18.69
N CYS A 354 -1.87 16.68 18.17
CA CYS A 354 -3.23 16.23 17.85
C CYS A 354 -3.89 15.45 18.98
N HIS A 355 -5.22 15.54 19.07
CA HIS A 355 -6.07 14.90 20.07
C HIS A 355 -7.50 14.76 19.54
N GLY A 356 -8.32 13.93 20.17
CA GLY A 356 -9.75 13.79 19.84
C GLY A 356 -9.96 13.59 18.34
N LEU A 357 -10.90 14.29 17.71
CA LEU A 357 -11.16 14.13 16.27
C LEU A 357 -10.09 14.77 15.34
N LYS A 358 -9.07 15.42 15.91
CA LYS A 358 -8.05 16.17 15.19
C LYS A 358 -6.81 15.33 14.91
N THR A 359 -6.17 15.57 13.77
CA THR A 359 -4.91 14.96 13.35
C THR A 359 -3.90 16.02 12.95
N CYS A 360 -2.61 15.68 13.08
CA CYS A 360 -1.54 16.49 12.52
C CYS A 360 -1.65 16.44 11.00
N ASP A 361 -1.89 17.57 10.35
CA ASP A 361 -1.93 17.63 8.89
C ASP A 361 -0.51 17.47 8.30
N TYR A 362 -0.45 17.03 7.04
CA TYR A 362 0.79 17.11 6.26
C TYR A 362 1.03 18.55 5.82
N PRO A 363 2.25 19.10 5.92
CA PRO A 363 2.54 20.43 5.39
C PRO A 363 2.37 20.46 3.86
N ARG A 364 1.20 20.93 3.40
CA ARG A 364 1.01 21.37 2.02
C ARG A 364 1.52 22.81 1.87
N GLY A 365 2.84 23.02 1.98
CA GLY A 365 3.48 24.28 1.57
C GLY A 365 4.07 25.19 2.64
N GLY A 366 4.53 24.67 3.79
CA GLY A 366 5.53 25.36 4.61
C GLY A 366 5.03 26.49 5.52
N GLN A 367 3.76 26.48 5.95
CA GLN A 367 3.29 27.27 7.09
C GLN A 367 2.85 26.33 8.22
N GLU A 368 2.86 26.80 9.48
CA GLU A 368 2.10 26.17 10.57
C GLU A 368 0.63 26.15 10.15
N GLN A 369 0.13 24.97 9.79
CA GLN A 369 -1.26 24.78 9.40
C GLN A 369 -2.05 24.27 10.61
N PRO A 370 -3.32 24.70 10.77
CA PRO A 370 -4.19 24.22 11.83
C PRO A 370 -4.38 22.72 11.72
N LEU A 371 -4.63 22.06 12.86
CA LEU A 371 -5.03 20.67 12.92
C LEU A 371 -6.16 20.36 11.91
N HIS A 372 -6.06 19.23 11.22
CA HIS A 372 -7.11 18.75 10.33
C HIS A 372 -8.03 17.76 11.06
N SER A 373 -9.24 17.55 10.56
CA SER A 373 -10.22 16.59 11.11
C SER A 373 -10.57 15.59 10.02
N LEU A 374 -10.00 14.38 10.09
CA LEU A 374 -10.40 13.27 9.22
C LEU A 374 -11.80 12.74 9.58
N ILE A 375 -12.14 12.84 10.87
CA ILE A 375 -13.48 12.62 11.38
C ILE A 375 -14.05 14.02 11.63
N PRO A 376 -15.13 14.41 10.95
CA PRO A 376 -15.74 15.72 11.14
C PRO A 376 -16.37 15.80 12.54
N ASP A 377 -16.30 16.99 13.13
CA ASP A 377 -16.95 17.30 14.40
C ASP A 377 -18.44 17.59 14.14
N LEU A 378 -19.20 16.51 13.93
CA LEU A 378 -20.63 16.53 13.71
C LEU A 378 -21.32 16.01 14.96
N GLU A 379 -22.24 16.80 15.50
CA GLU A 379 -23.12 16.33 16.57
C GLU A 379 -24.12 15.33 15.97
N ILE A 380 -23.88 14.04 16.24
CA ILE A 380 -24.73 12.94 15.79
C ILE A 380 -25.17 12.19 17.04
N LYS A 381 -26.48 11.93 17.12
CA LYS A 381 -27.06 11.06 18.14
C LYS A 381 -27.30 9.68 17.51
N PRO A 382 -26.94 8.57 18.18
CA PRO A 382 -27.30 7.24 17.72
C PRO A 382 -28.81 7.14 17.47
N ALA A 383 -29.21 6.46 16.39
CA ALA A 383 -30.60 6.40 15.92
C ALA A 383 -31.59 5.69 16.88
N GLY A 384 -31.12 5.25 18.05
CA GLY A 384 -31.90 4.51 19.05
C GLY A 384 -32.34 3.13 18.54
N SER A 385 -33.07 2.38 19.39
CA SER A 385 -33.55 1.05 19.05
C SER A 385 -34.33 1.02 17.72
N PRO A 386 -34.03 0.10 16.78
CA PRO A 386 -33.23 -1.12 16.95
C PRO A 386 -31.73 -0.98 16.63
N TYR A 387 -31.19 0.23 16.51
CA TYR A 387 -29.79 0.53 16.25
C TYR A 387 -29.02 0.74 17.55
N SER A 388 -27.81 0.18 17.66
CA SER A 388 -26.89 0.39 18.77
C SER A 388 -25.85 1.46 18.40
N ALA A 389 -25.22 2.07 19.41
CA ALA A 389 -24.06 2.90 19.16
C ALA A 389 -22.92 2.05 18.57
N ILE A 390 -22.07 2.67 17.74
CA ILE A 390 -20.90 2.00 17.17
C ILE A 390 -19.91 1.63 18.28
N ALA A 391 -19.79 2.44 19.34
CA ALA A 391 -18.95 2.14 20.49
C ALA A 391 -19.39 0.87 21.25
N ASP A 392 -20.67 0.51 21.16
CA ASP A 392 -21.23 -0.70 21.79
C ASP A 392 -21.06 -1.96 20.92
N LEU A 393 -20.47 -1.83 19.72
CA LEU A 393 -20.19 -3.00 18.90
C LEU A 393 -19.26 -3.96 19.66
N PRO A 394 -19.60 -5.26 19.71
CA PRO A 394 -18.81 -6.25 20.42
C PRO A 394 -17.38 -6.27 19.87
N SER A 395 -16.41 -5.95 20.73
CA SER A 395 -15.00 -6.00 20.36
C SER A 395 -14.48 -7.43 20.52
N ARG A 396 -14.45 -8.01 21.71
CA ARG A 396 -13.97 -9.38 21.89
C ARG A 396 -14.79 -10.11 22.93
N VAL A 397 -14.91 -11.42 22.78
CA VAL A 397 -15.74 -12.28 23.64
C VAL A 397 -14.89 -13.31 24.37
N THR A 398 -15.32 -13.67 25.57
CA THR A 398 -14.75 -14.76 26.35
C THR A 398 -15.76 -15.88 26.46
N VAL A 399 -15.45 -17.05 25.93
CA VAL A 399 -16.41 -18.16 25.84
C VAL A 399 -15.88 -19.41 26.51
N LYS A 400 -16.79 -20.23 27.03
CA LYS A 400 -16.49 -21.54 27.61
C LYS A 400 -17.11 -22.65 26.77
N GLY A 401 -16.36 -23.71 26.49
CA GLY A 401 -16.87 -24.87 25.77
C GLY A 401 -15.85 -25.99 25.58
N ALA A 402 -16.31 -27.12 25.03
CA ALA A 402 -15.48 -28.25 24.67
C ALA A 402 -14.87 -28.02 23.27
N LEU A 403 -13.54 -27.94 23.20
CA LEU A 403 -12.75 -27.85 21.97
C LEU A 403 -12.52 -29.25 21.38
N HIS A 404 -12.82 -29.43 20.09
CA HIS A 404 -12.69 -30.70 19.38
C HIS A 404 -12.54 -30.49 17.87
N GLY A 405 -12.32 -31.58 17.12
CA GLY A 405 -12.40 -31.56 15.66
C GLY A 405 -11.38 -30.65 15.01
N HIS A 406 -10.10 -30.74 15.41
CA HIS A 406 -9.01 -29.96 14.84
C HIS A 406 -8.83 -30.19 13.32
N TRP A 407 -8.55 -29.12 12.58
CA TRP A 407 -8.20 -29.15 11.16
C TRP A 407 -7.12 -28.14 10.81
N GLY A 408 -6.67 -28.22 9.55
CA GLY A 408 -5.69 -27.32 8.97
C GLY A 408 -4.27 -27.87 9.00
N PRO A 409 -3.30 -27.17 8.40
CA PRO A 409 -3.45 -25.84 7.79
C PRO A 409 -4.30 -25.85 6.51
N MET A 410 -5.36 -25.03 6.45
CA MET A 410 -6.27 -24.93 5.31
C MET A 410 -6.68 -23.48 5.07
N PRO A 411 -7.01 -23.07 3.83
CA PRO A 411 -7.38 -21.69 3.53
C PRO A 411 -8.70 -21.31 4.23
N ASN A 412 -8.67 -20.23 5.04
CA ASN A 412 -9.86 -19.59 5.58
C ASN A 412 -10.61 -18.77 4.51
N HIS A 413 -11.66 -18.04 4.88
CA HIS A 413 -12.42 -17.20 3.94
C HIS A 413 -11.65 -15.97 3.44
N TYR A 414 -10.52 -15.63 4.04
CA TYR A 414 -9.56 -14.64 3.53
C TYR A 414 -8.55 -15.25 2.56
N GLY A 415 -8.42 -16.58 2.54
CA GLY A 415 -7.47 -17.34 1.73
C GLY A 415 -6.15 -17.66 2.43
N ASP A 416 -6.04 -17.36 3.72
CA ASP A 416 -4.85 -17.67 4.53
C ASP A 416 -4.94 -19.10 5.02
N HIS A 417 -3.84 -19.86 4.92
CA HIS A 417 -3.76 -21.20 5.45
C HIS A 417 -3.66 -21.13 6.98
N VAL A 418 -4.72 -21.48 7.67
CA VAL A 418 -4.81 -21.41 9.14
C VAL A 418 -5.13 -22.78 9.73
N ILE A 419 -4.80 -22.93 11.00
CA ILE A 419 -5.33 -24.01 11.81
C ILE A 419 -6.64 -23.61 12.49
N GLY A 420 -7.53 -24.59 12.70
CA GLY A 420 -8.82 -24.37 13.33
C GLY A 420 -9.32 -25.59 14.09
N ALA A 421 -10.42 -25.40 14.80
CA ALA A 421 -11.14 -26.40 15.58
C ALA A 421 -12.61 -25.99 15.76
N ALA A 422 -13.43 -26.88 16.30
CA ALA A 422 -14.79 -26.57 16.72
C ALA A 422 -14.84 -26.42 18.25
N ILE A 423 -15.63 -25.48 18.74
CA ILE A 423 -15.92 -25.34 20.17
C ILE A 423 -17.43 -25.48 20.39
N THR A 424 -17.82 -26.36 21.31
CA THR A 424 -19.23 -26.65 21.61
C THR A 424 -19.55 -26.30 23.06
N ALA A 425 -20.62 -25.52 23.24
CA ALA A 425 -21.17 -25.15 24.54
C ALA A 425 -22.66 -25.46 24.56
N GLY A 426 -23.07 -26.49 25.31
CA GLY A 426 -24.44 -26.99 25.27
C GLY A 426 -24.80 -27.56 23.89
N ASP A 427 -25.85 -27.03 23.27
CA ASP A 427 -26.31 -27.38 21.92
C ASP A 427 -25.73 -26.49 20.81
N LYS A 428 -24.89 -25.51 21.16
CA LYS A 428 -24.30 -24.55 20.22
C LYS A 428 -22.86 -24.90 19.89
N THR A 429 -22.52 -24.80 18.62
CA THR A 429 -21.16 -25.00 18.11
C THR A 429 -20.72 -23.76 17.33
N ALA A 430 -19.51 -23.31 17.60
CA ALA A 430 -18.83 -22.28 16.82
C ALA A 430 -17.54 -22.86 16.20
N VAL A 431 -17.13 -22.26 15.09
CA VAL A 431 -15.80 -22.47 14.52
C VAL A 431 -14.82 -21.57 15.26
N ILE A 432 -13.69 -22.12 15.69
CA ILE A 432 -12.57 -21.35 16.23
C ILE A 432 -11.35 -21.56 15.32
N GLU A 433 -10.72 -20.49 14.88
CA GLU A 433 -9.58 -20.57 13.97
C GLU A 433 -8.64 -19.39 14.16
N GLU A 434 -7.40 -19.50 13.71
CA GLU A 434 -6.52 -18.34 13.67
C GLU A 434 -7.13 -17.25 12.78
N MET A 435 -7.03 -15.99 13.22
CA MET A 435 -7.47 -14.85 12.42
C MET A 435 -6.64 -14.73 11.12
N GLY A 436 -5.38 -15.13 11.17
CA GLY A 436 -4.49 -15.30 10.01
C GLY A 436 -3.37 -16.30 10.30
N LEU A 437 -2.60 -16.67 9.27
CA LEU A 437 -1.52 -17.67 9.38
C LEU A 437 -0.57 -17.39 10.56
N ASN A 438 -0.43 -18.34 11.47
CA ASN A 438 0.53 -18.25 12.58
C ASN A 438 0.23 -17.09 13.57
N GLN A 439 -1.02 -16.61 13.64
CA GLN A 439 -1.44 -15.67 14.69
C GLN A 439 -1.83 -16.37 15.99
N PHE A 440 -2.14 -17.66 15.95
CA PHE A 440 -2.38 -18.47 17.15
C PHE A 440 -1.95 -19.93 16.90
N PRO A 441 -0.65 -20.18 16.66
CA PRO A 441 -0.16 -21.48 16.21
C PRO A 441 -0.30 -22.59 17.27
N THR A 442 -0.56 -22.21 18.52
CA THR A 442 -0.73 -23.13 19.64
C THR A 442 -2.14 -23.72 19.73
N LEU A 443 -3.09 -23.35 18.87
CA LEU A 443 -4.50 -23.81 18.95
C LEU A 443 -4.61 -25.33 19.11
N HIS A 444 -3.88 -26.09 18.30
CA HIS A 444 -3.90 -27.56 18.31
C HIS A 444 -3.28 -28.21 19.55
N GLY A 445 -2.66 -27.41 20.43
CA GLY A 445 -2.15 -27.88 21.72
C GLY A 445 -3.21 -27.98 22.81
N TYR A 446 -4.45 -27.57 22.54
CA TYR A 446 -5.56 -27.56 23.50
C TYR A 446 -6.63 -28.57 23.10
N GLU A 447 -7.26 -29.23 24.07
CA GLU A 447 -8.37 -30.17 23.85
C GLU A 447 -9.34 -30.14 25.04
N GLY A 448 -10.57 -30.58 24.80
CA GLY A 448 -11.57 -30.73 25.85
C GLY A 448 -12.11 -29.39 26.34
N ASN A 449 -12.55 -29.34 27.59
CA ASN A 449 -13.20 -28.14 28.12
C ASN A 449 -12.18 -27.02 28.38
N VAL A 450 -12.40 -25.87 27.74
CA VAL A 450 -11.52 -24.70 27.81
C VAL A 450 -12.33 -23.42 27.95
N VAL A 451 -11.65 -22.37 28.38
CA VAL A 451 -12.12 -20.98 28.29
C VAL A 451 -11.25 -20.25 27.27
N VAL A 452 -11.88 -19.77 26.21
CA VAL A 452 -11.24 -18.97 25.18
C VAL A 452 -11.47 -17.51 25.54
N VAL A 453 -10.40 -16.81 25.85
CA VAL A 453 -10.41 -15.42 26.31
C VAL A 453 -10.08 -14.50 25.15
N ASN A 454 -10.82 -13.39 25.07
CA ASN A 454 -10.53 -12.29 24.15
C ASN A 454 -10.52 -12.74 22.66
N ALA A 455 -11.48 -13.59 22.26
CA ALA A 455 -11.66 -14.01 20.88
C ALA A 455 -12.45 -12.97 20.08
N ALA A 456 -12.12 -12.80 18.80
CA ALA A 456 -12.82 -11.90 17.90
C ALA A 456 -14.07 -12.58 17.30
N PRO A 457 -15.31 -12.16 17.62
CA PRO A 457 -16.52 -12.81 17.14
C PRO A 457 -16.87 -12.41 15.71
N GLY A 458 -17.41 -13.33 14.90
CA GLY A 458 -17.92 -12.99 13.59
C GLY A 458 -18.81 -14.06 12.99
N GLN A 459 -19.19 -13.84 11.72
CA GLN A 459 -20.04 -14.76 10.98
C GLN A 459 -19.39 -15.22 9.68
N TRP A 460 -19.57 -16.48 9.31
CA TRP A 460 -19.32 -16.91 7.93
C TRP A 460 -20.30 -17.99 7.50
N ARG A 461 -21.02 -17.74 6.40
CA ARG A 461 -22.04 -18.66 5.87
C ARG A 461 -23.06 -19.09 6.93
N GLY A 462 -23.45 -18.16 7.81
CA GLY A 462 -24.42 -18.40 8.88
C GLY A 462 -23.88 -19.13 10.12
N MET A 463 -22.59 -19.46 10.17
CA MET A 463 -21.96 -20.05 11.35
C MET A 463 -21.23 -18.99 12.17
N ILE A 464 -21.33 -19.10 13.50
CA ILE A 464 -20.53 -18.32 14.45
C ILE A 464 -19.07 -18.71 14.26
N ARG A 465 -18.20 -17.69 14.14
CA ARG A 465 -16.75 -17.85 14.11
C ARG A 465 -16.11 -17.05 15.24
N LEU A 466 -15.09 -17.62 15.83
CA LEU A 466 -14.22 -17.00 16.83
C LEU A 466 -12.80 -17.01 16.26
N TYR A 467 -12.28 -15.82 16.00
CA TYR A 467 -10.94 -15.66 15.46
C TYR A 467 -9.95 -15.42 16.58
N LEU A 468 -8.84 -16.15 16.57
CA LEU A 468 -7.77 -16.02 17.56
C LEU A 468 -6.55 -15.33 16.96
N ASP A 469 -5.98 -14.41 17.72
CA ASP A 469 -4.72 -13.75 17.42
C ASP A 469 -3.86 -13.57 18.68
N SER A 470 -2.83 -12.72 18.60
CA SER A 470 -1.89 -12.46 19.70
C SER A 470 -2.56 -11.96 20.99
N ASP A 471 -3.75 -11.39 20.90
CA ASP A 471 -4.47 -10.85 22.06
C ASP A 471 -5.40 -11.91 22.68
N SER A 472 -5.57 -13.05 22.02
CA SER A 472 -6.40 -14.15 22.51
C SER A 472 -5.62 -15.12 23.39
N GLN A 473 -6.33 -15.82 24.27
CA GLN A 473 -5.74 -16.89 25.10
C GLN A 473 -6.70 -18.08 25.19
N ILE A 474 -6.16 -19.27 25.41
CA ILE A 474 -6.94 -20.46 25.77
C ILE A 474 -6.47 -20.91 27.14
N LEU A 475 -7.38 -20.88 28.11
CA LEU A 475 -7.15 -21.27 29.48
C LEU A 475 -7.91 -22.56 29.80
N LYS A 476 -7.39 -23.32 30.77
CA LYS A 476 -8.19 -24.38 31.40
C LYS A 476 -9.25 -23.74 32.28
N GLU A 477 -10.33 -24.48 32.55
CA GLU A 477 -11.43 -23.96 33.37
C GLU A 477 -11.00 -23.51 34.77
N GLU A 478 -10.02 -24.21 35.36
CA GLU A 478 -9.49 -23.90 36.69
C GLU A 478 -8.73 -22.56 36.71
N ASP A 479 -8.04 -22.24 35.63
CA ASP A 479 -7.24 -21.01 35.49
C ASP A 479 -8.09 -19.78 35.11
N ALA A 480 -9.33 -20.02 34.65
CA ALA A 480 -10.27 -18.98 34.20
C ALA A 480 -11.25 -18.54 35.31
N ALA A 481 -10.98 -18.89 36.58
CA ALA A 481 -11.84 -18.56 37.69
C ALA A 481 -12.02 -17.03 37.84
N GLY A 482 -13.27 -16.56 37.83
CA GLY A 482 -13.62 -15.15 38.00
C GLY A 482 -13.70 -14.34 36.71
N LEU A 483 -13.42 -14.92 35.54
CA LEU A 483 -13.66 -14.27 34.26
C LEU A 483 -15.16 -14.21 33.94
N GLU A 484 -15.60 -13.11 33.33
CA GLU A 484 -16.93 -13.00 32.75
C GLU A 484 -17.01 -13.86 31.48
N ILE A 485 -18.02 -14.72 31.39
CA ILE A 485 -18.18 -15.68 30.29
C ILE A 485 -19.43 -15.32 29.47
N ASP A 486 -19.21 -15.00 28.21
CA ASP A 486 -20.25 -14.80 27.22
C ASP A 486 -20.96 -16.11 26.89
N ARG A 487 -22.29 -16.03 26.76
CA ARG A 487 -23.08 -17.17 26.30
C ARG A 487 -22.92 -17.34 24.79
N MET A 488 -22.40 -18.49 24.36
CA MET A 488 -22.16 -18.81 22.94
C MET A 488 -23.35 -18.51 22.01
N GLY A 489 -24.57 -18.82 22.45
CA GLY A 489 -25.80 -18.58 21.66
C GLY A 489 -26.27 -17.13 21.61
N LEU A 490 -25.69 -16.24 22.42
CA LEU A 490 -25.99 -14.81 22.45
C LEU A 490 -24.87 -13.96 21.84
N ILE A 491 -23.81 -14.59 21.31
CA ILE A 491 -22.72 -13.85 20.69
C ILE A 491 -23.29 -13.04 19.52
N PRO A 492 -23.22 -11.71 19.58
CA PRO A 492 -23.64 -10.87 18.47
C PRO A 492 -22.76 -11.15 17.26
N THR A 493 -23.37 -11.67 16.19
CA THR A 493 -22.69 -11.88 14.90
C THR A 493 -23.13 -10.88 13.84
N ARG A 494 -24.11 -10.03 14.18
CA ARG A 494 -24.68 -9.00 13.33
C ARG A 494 -24.92 -7.74 14.14
N ALA A 495 -24.88 -6.61 13.47
CA ALA A 495 -25.16 -5.31 14.06
C ALA A 495 -26.18 -4.51 13.26
N ASN A 496 -26.93 -3.68 13.99
CA ASN A 496 -27.73 -2.61 13.44
C ASN A 496 -27.08 -1.30 13.85
N VAL A 497 -26.60 -0.53 12.89
CA VAL A 497 -25.90 0.75 13.15
C VAL A 497 -26.43 1.84 12.25
N SER A 498 -26.31 3.08 12.71
CA SER A 498 -26.60 4.28 11.94
C SER A 498 -25.49 5.29 12.13
N GLY A 499 -25.25 6.14 11.14
CA GLY A 499 -24.28 7.22 11.25
C GLY A 499 -24.09 7.94 9.92
N VAL A 500 -23.18 8.90 9.91
CA VAL A 500 -22.78 9.64 8.70
C VAL A 500 -21.60 8.94 8.03
N VAL A 501 -21.61 8.90 6.69
CA VAL A 501 -20.46 8.45 5.91
C VAL A 501 -19.36 9.52 5.98
N ILE A 502 -18.18 9.17 6.51
CA ILE A 502 -17.03 10.08 6.66
C ILE A 502 -15.89 9.80 5.67
N SER A 503 -15.88 8.62 5.06
CA SER A 503 -14.86 8.24 4.07
C SER A 503 -15.39 7.17 3.13
N ARG A 504 -14.92 7.23 1.88
CA ARG A 504 -15.26 6.28 0.81
C ARG A 504 -14.01 5.75 0.13
N GLY A 505 -14.05 4.47 -0.26
CA GLY A 505 -12.97 3.82 -0.98
C GLY A 505 -13.46 2.67 -1.83
N ALA A 506 -12.68 2.34 -2.86
CA ALA A 506 -12.86 1.14 -3.65
C ALA A 506 -11.49 0.60 -4.05
N ASN A 507 -11.38 -0.73 -4.13
CA ASN A 507 -10.21 -1.44 -4.62
C ASN A 507 -10.67 -2.62 -5.48
N SER A 508 -9.86 -2.97 -6.48
CA SER A 508 -10.04 -4.16 -7.30
C SER A 508 -8.68 -4.78 -7.61
N GLY A 509 -8.71 -6.00 -8.13
CA GLY A 509 -7.53 -6.67 -8.67
C GLY A 509 -7.84 -8.10 -9.04
N THR A 510 -6.79 -8.83 -9.41
CA THR A 510 -6.87 -10.25 -9.76
C THR A 510 -6.06 -11.03 -8.73
N ASN A 511 -6.65 -12.11 -8.18
CA ASN A 511 -5.94 -12.93 -7.19
C ASN A 511 -4.96 -13.90 -7.86
N ALA A 512 -4.13 -14.58 -7.07
CA ALA A 512 -3.12 -15.54 -7.56
C ALA A 512 -3.70 -16.72 -8.38
N LYS A 513 -5.01 -16.95 -8.34
CA LYS A 513 -5.71 -17.96 -9.15
C LYS A 513 -6.33 -17.39 -10.43
N GLY A 514 -6.01 -16.14 -10.78
CA GLY A 514 -6.57 -15.46 -11.96
C GLY A 514 -8.02 -14.99 -11.80
N LYS A 515 -8.59 -15.02 -10.59
CA LYS A 515 -9.96 -14.57 -10.35
C LYS A 515 -9.99 -13.11 -9.92
N ASP A 516 -10.76 -12.32 -10.64
CA ASP A 516 -11.00 -10.92 -10.31
C ASP A 516 -11.79 -10.76 -9.02
N TRP A 517 -11.42 -9.73 -8.27
CA TRP A 517 -12.11 -9.30 -7.07
C TRP A 517 -12.27 -7.79 -7.09
N SER A 518 -13.33 -7.35 -6.43
CA SER A 518 -13.57 -5.93 -6.20
C SER A 518 -14.25 -5.74 -4.85
N MET A 519 -13.96 -4.60 -4.24
CA MET A 519 -14.37 -4.22 -2.90
C MET A 519 -14.71 -2.73 -2.90
N SER A 520 -15.80 -2.39 -2.23
CA SER A 520 -16.22 -1.03 -1.93
C SER A 520 -16.30 -0.87 -0.41
N THR A 521 -15.83 0.25 0.12
CA THR A 521 -15.74 0.52 1.56
C THR A 521 -16.31 1.89 1.89
N ALA A 522 -17.04 1.99 2.99
CA ALA A 522 -17.45 3.23 3.61
C ALA A 522 -17.01 3.22 5.08
N HIS A 523 -16.57 4.35 5.61
CA HIS A 523 -16.42 4.53 7.05
C HIS A 523 -17.60 5.34 7.56
N ILE A 524 -18.23 4.86 8.62
CA ILE A 524 -19.37 5.54 9.25
C ILE A 524 -19.00 6.02 10.66
N TRP A 525 -19.54 7.18 11.03
CA TRP A 525 -19.37 7.83 12.32
C TRP A 525 -20.74 8.15 12.92
N ASP A 526 -20.96 7.81 14.19
CA ASP A 526 -22.25 8.03 14.86
C ASP A 526 -22.18 8.98 16.07
N GLY A 527 -21.04 9.65 16.25
CA GLY A 527 -20.76 10.48 17.44
C GLY A 527 -20.05 9.74 18.57
N THR A 528 -20.11 8.40 18.61
CA THR A 528 -19.53 7.59 19.69
C THR A 528 -18.26 6.85 19.27
N ALA A 529 -18.27 6.28 18.06
CA ALA A 529 -17.15 5.56 17.47
C ALA A 529 -17.30 5.51 15.93
N LEU A 530 -16.30 4.94 15.25
CA LEU A 530 -16.35 4.72 13.81
C LEU A 530 -16.14 3.24 13.46
N THR A 531 -16.73 2.79 12.35
CA THR A 531 -16.49 1.44 11.82
C THR A 531 -16.36 1.45 10.30
N GLU A 532 -15.52 0.55 9.76
CA GLU A 532 -15.48 0.24 8.33
C GLU A 532 -16.70 -0.63 7.98
N VAL A 533 -17.43 -0.25 6.95
CA VAL A 533 -18.46 -1.06 6.29
C VAL A 533 -17.95 -1.46 4.91
N VAL A 534 -18.00 -2.75 4.60
CA VAL A 534 -17.39 -3.29 3.38
C VAL A 534 -18.37 -4.17 2.59
N ALA A 535 -18.34 -4.00 1.27
CA ALA A 535 -19.10 -4.78 0.31
C ALA A 535 -18.16 -5.45 -0.71
N PHE A 536 -18.37 -6.75 -0.93
CA PHE A 536 -17.61 -7.56 -1.90
C PHE A 536 -18.54 -8.17 -2.95
N GLY A 537 -18.08 -8.22 -4.21
CA GLY A 537 -18.79 -8.93 -5.28
C GLY A 537 -20.27 -8.55 -5.35
N ARG A 538 -21.18 -9.53 -5.23
CA ARG A 538 -22.65 -9.30 -5.26
C ARG A 538 -23.18 -8.44 -4.11
N GLY A 539 -22.42 -8.25 -3.04
CA GLY A 539 -22.76 -7.33 -1.96
C GLY A 539 -22.62 -5.86 -2.35
N ARG A 540 -21.92 -5.56 -3.45
CA ARG A 540 -21.83 -4.20 -4.01
C ARG A 540 -23.10 -3.86 -4.77
N SER A 541 -24.12 -3.43 -4.05
CA SER A 541 -25.32 -2.86 -4.67
C SER A 541 -25.02 -1.49 -5.25
N GLU A 542 -25.80 -1.06 -6.25
CA GLU A 542 -25.72 0.29 -6.80
C GLU A 542 -25.88 1.35 -5.71
N SER A 543 -26.82 1.14 -4.77
CA SER A 543 -27.02 2.04 -3.63
C SER A 543 -25.76 2.16 -2.76
N PHE A 544 -25.05 1.05 -2.47
CA PHE A 544 -23.84 1.11 -1.64
C PHE A 544 -22.67 1.75 -2.40
N ASP A 545 -22.54 1.49 -3.70
CA ASP A 545 -21.49 2.08 -4.51
C ASP A 545 -21.69 3.59 -4.72
N ASN A 546 -22.94 4.06 -4.77
CA ASN A 546 -23.29 5.48 -4.93
C ASN A 546 -23.27 6.29 -3.61
N LEU A 547 -22.95 5.69 -2.46
CA LEU A 547 -22.83 6.42 -1.20
C LEU A 547 -21.80 7.55 -1.30
N GLN A 548 -22.20 8.73 -0.84
CA GLN A 548 -21.38 9.94 -0.76
C GLN A 548 -20.95 10.22 0.68
N VAL A 549 -19.81 10.90 0.84
CA VAL A 549 -19.42 11.42 2.15
C VAL A 549 -20.42 12.50 2.56
N GLY A 550 -20.91 12.42 3.79
CA GLY A 550 -22.02 13.24 4.29
C GLY A 550 -23.39 12.54 4.30
N ASP A 551 -23.56 11.43 3.57
CA ASP A 551 -24.81 10.67 3.60
C ASP A 551 -25.07 10.11 5.01
N HIS A 552 -26.30 10.26 5.50
CA HIS A 552 -26.74 9.58 6.71
C HIS A 552 -27.30 8.21 6.34
N VAL A 553 -26.77 7.15 6.96
CA VAL A 553 -27.07 5.77 6.60
C VAL A 553 -27.51 4.95 7.78
N ARG A 554 -28.34 3.94 7.50
CA ARG A 554 -28.73 2.89 8.45
C ARG A 554 -28.44 1.54 7.83
N PHE A 555 -27.73 0.70 8.58
CA PHE A 555 -27.49 -0.69 8.25
C PHE A 555 -28.21 -1.57 9.26
N MET A 556 -29.07 -2.47 8.78
CA MET A 556 -29.68 -3.52 9.59
C MET A 556 -29.11 -4.87 9.21
N ALA A 557 -28.82 -5.70 10.22
CA ALA A 557 -28.29 -7.04 10.07
C ALA A 557 -26.99 -7.10 9.23
N ALA A 558 -26.09 -6.13 9.40
CA ALA A 558 -24.75 -6.19 8.83
C ALA A 558 -23.92 -7.24 9.58
N GLU A 559 -23.17 -8.08 8.86
CA GLU A 559 -22.41 -9.16 9.50
C GLU A 559 -21.13 -8.61 10.14
N ILE A 560 -20.89 -8.95 11.40
CA ILE A 560 -19.66 -8.58 12.09
C ILE A 560 -18.50 -9.40 11.50
N GLY A 561 -17.39 -8.72 11.26
CA GLY A 561 -16.16 -9.31 10.78
C GLY A 561 -14.96 -8.54 11.28
N TRP A 562 -13.78 -9.05 10.92
CA TRP A 562 -12.51 -8.53 11.40
C TRP A 562 -11.58 -8.30 10.25
N ARG A 563 -10.85 -7.20 10.32
CA ARG A 563 -9.74 -6.90 9.42
C ARG A 563 -8.58 -6.41 10.26
N GLU A 564 -7.52 -7.22 10.31
CA GLU A 564 -6.30 -6.88 11.05
C GLU A 564 -6.57 -6.57 12.53
N GLY A 565 -7.47 -7.31 13.20
CA GLY A 565 -7.84 -7.07 14.59
C GLY A 565 -8.67 -5.80 14.83
N THR A 566 -9.19 -5.17 13.78
CA THR A 566 -10.18 -4.08 13.88
C THR A 566 -11.56 -4.61 13.46
N PRO A 567 -12.63 -4.32 14.23
CA PRO A 567 -13.99 -4.63 13.81
C PRO A 567 -14.35 -3.98 12.48
N GLN A 568 -15.11 -4.70 11.66
CA GLN A 568 -15.73 -4.20 10.43
C GLN A 568 -17.12 -4.80 10.28
N LEU A 569 -17.98 -4.10 9.56
CA LEU A 569 -19.30 -4.59 9.16
C LEU A 569 -19.29 -5.01 7.69
N ARG A 570 -19.74 -6.22 7.40
CA ARG A 570 -19.80 -6.77 6.05
C ARG A 570 -21.24 -6.78 5.55
N ILE A 571 -21.42 -6.32 4.32
CA ILE A 571 -22.70 -6.40 3.62
C ILE A 571 -22.92 -7.84 3.13
N ASP A 572 -23.91 -8.51 3.70
CA ASP A 572 -24.48 -9.74 3.13
C ASP A 572 -25.62 -9.34 2.17
N PRO A 573 -25.50 -9.59 0.86
CA PRO A 573 -26.52 -9.21 -0.12
C PRO A 573 -27.90 -9.82 0.13
N ARG A 574 -28.02 -10.86 0.96
CA ARG A 574 -29.29 -11.52 1.26
C ARG A 574 -29.98 -10.99 2.52
N ASN A 575 -29.19 -10.51 3.48
CA ASN A 575 -29.66 -10.26 4.84
C ASN A 575 -29.48 -8.80 5.26
N THR A 576 -28.41 -8.14 4.82
CA THR A 576 -28.14 -6.76 5.20
C THR A 576 -29.06 -5.83 4.44
N ARG A 577 -29.79 -4.98 5.17
CA ARG A 577 -30.61 -3.91 4.60
C ARG A 577 -29.92 -2.58 4.85
N MET A 578 -29.83 -1.77 3.81
CA MET A 578 -29.27 -0.42 3.89
C MET A 578 -30.34 0.59 3.48
N THR A 579 -30.45 1.69 4.22
CA THR A 579 -31.25 2.85 3.83
C THR A 579 -30.41 4.12 3.96
N ILE A 580 -30.60 5.05 3.03
CA ILE A 580 -29.99 6.38 3.03
C ILE A 580 -31.07 7.37 3.45
N GLU A 581 -30.77 8.25 4.40
CA GLU A 581 -31.68 9.27 4.91
C GLU A 581 -31.30 10.63 4.31
N ASN A 582 -32.27 11.29 3.67
CA ASN A 582 -32.04 12.58 3.00
C ASN A 582 -31.95 13.77 3.97
N GLN A 583 -32.18 13.56 5.28
CA GLN A 583 -32.05 14.55 6.35
C GLN A 583 -31.50 13.87 7.61
N PRO A 584 -30.60 14.52 8.38
CA PRO A 584 -30.24 14.04 9.72
C PRO A 584 -31.53 13.96 10.57
N PRO A 585 -31.68 12.96 11.45
CA PRO A 585 -32.86 12.87 12.31
C PRO A 585 -33.06 14.21 13.04
N ASP A 586 -34.29 14.71 13.05
CA ASP A 586 -34.63 15.98 13.68
C ASP A 586 -33.96 16.06 15.05
N LEU A 587 -33.15 17.10 15.23
CA LEU A 587 -32.55 17.45 16.51
C LEU A 587 -33.67 18.03 17.39
N ASP A 588 -34.52 17.15 17.93
CA ASP A 588 -35.39 17.47 19.06
C ASP A 588 -34.57 17.68 20.35
#